data_AF-A0A952DBP4-F1
#
_entry.id   AF-A0A952DBP4-F1
#
_cell.length_a   1.000
_cell.length_b   1.000
_cell.length_c   1.000
_cell.angle_alpha   90.00
_cell.angle_beta   90.00
_cell.angle_gamma   90.00
#
_symmetry.space_group_name_H-M   'P 1'
#
loop_
_entity.id
_entity.type
_entity.pdbx_description
1 polymer ?
#
loop_
_entity_poly.entity_id
_entity_poly.type
_entity_poly.pdbx_seq_one_letter_code
_entity_poly.pdbx_strand_id
1 'polypeptide(L)'
;YNLTNGVTVETPSDLFVRGSILRGMITDKKSPLMYGYAGTQLPVYFSTAPVLNVGGGGFGGFGGGRGSSASQNVTPMAPANQPKLSPWDASSTPPTAAAGAAAAAPGGRGAGGPGGFGGGAPAGPRPRVILSFPTNPDQMLLSGSLVNGQALSGRAQLVDAPVGKGHVVLFAIRPFWRWQTQGTYSLGFNAILNWNDLDAGK
;
A
#
# COMPACT_ATOMS: atom_id res chain seq x y z
N TYR A 1 0.90 -11.60 -14.29
CA TYR A 1 1.92 -12.45 -13.62
C TYR A 1 1.51 -12.61 -12.17
N ASN A 2 1.17 -13.83 -11.73
CA ASN A 2 0.84 -14.11 -10.33
C ASN A 2 2.08 -14.70 -9.65
N LEU A 3 2.89 -13.83 -9.03
CA LEU A 3 4.14 -14.22 -8.38
C LEU A 3 3.90 -14.95 -7.05
N THR A 4 2.82 -14.62 -6.35
CA THR A 4 2.41 -15.24 -5.08
C THR A 4 0.89 -15.26 -4.97
N ASN A 5 0.36 -16.16 -4.12
CA ASN A 5 -1.08 -16.26 -3.92
C ASN A 5 -1.62 -15.01 -3.20
N GLY A 6 -2.64 -14.38 -3.78
CA GLY A 6 -3.33 -13.25 -3.17
C GLY A 6 -2.61 -11.90 -3.27
N VAL A 7 -1.50 -11.79 -4.02
CA VAL A 7 -0.87 -10.51 -4.36
C VAL A 7 -0.97 -10.27 -5.87
N THR A 8 -1.54 -9.14 -6.25
CA THR A 8 -1.64 -8.70 -7.65
C THR A 8 -0.80 -7.45 -7.86
N VAL A 9 -0.13 -7.39 -9.00
CA VAL A 9 0.69 -6.25 -9.41
C VAL A 9 -0.05 -5.50 -10.50
N GLU A 10 -0.32 -4.23 -10.24
CA GLU A 10 -1.05 -3.35 -11.15
C GLU A 10 -0.17 -2.17 -11.56
N THR A 11 -0.45 -1.62 -12.74
CA THR A 11 0.13 -0.37 -13.22
C THR A 11 -1.02 0.50 -13.73
N PRO A 12 -1.64 1.31 -12.85
CA PRO A 12 -2.76 2.15 -13.26
C PRO A 12 -2.31 3.17 -14.30
N SER A 13 -3.00 3.24 -15.44
CA SER A 13 -2.69 4.17 -16.54
C SER A 13 -2.90 5.63 -16.14
N ASP A 14 -3.85 5.87 -15.25
CA ASP A 14 -4.29 7.21 -14.89
C ASP A 14 -3.54 7.75 -13.66
N LEU A 15 -2.72 6.92 -13.00
CA LEU A 15 -1.91 7.35 -11.86
C LEU A 15 -0.70 8.13 -12.35
N PHE A 16 -0.63 9.41 -11.98
CA PHE A 16 0.56 10.22 -12.22
C PHE A 16 1.24 10.54 -10.90
N VAL A 17 2.37 9.86 -10.68
CA VAL A 17 3.31 10.11 -9.59
C VAL A 17 4.71 10.04 -10.15
N ARG A 18 5.45 11.13 -10.03
CA ARG A 18 6.85 11.20 -10.48
C ARG A 18 7.72 11.75 -9.36
N GLY A 19 8.72 10.96 -8.96
CA GLY A 19 9.76 11.38 -8.03
C GLY A 19 9.24 11.91 -6.69
N SER A 20 8.14 11.36 -6.17
CA SER A 20 7.45 11.92 -5.02
C SER A 20 7.74 11.15 -3.74
N ILE A 21 7.75 11.87 -2.63
CA ILE A 21 7.82 11.27 -1.29
C ILE A 21 6.40 11.14 -0.79
N LEU A 22 5.99 9.89 -0.60
CA LEU A 22 4.68 9.52 -0.10
C LEU A 22 4.80 9.02 1.33
N ARG A 23 3.72 9.16 2.08
CA ARG A 23 3.60 8.59 3.42
C ARG A 23 3.35 7.09 3.29
N GLY A 24 4.17 6.29 3.98
CA GLY A 24 3.94 4.88 4.23
C GLY A 24 3.44 4.67 5.65
N MET A 25 2.35 3.92 5.80
CA MET A 25 1.74 3.57 7.07
C MET A 25 2.18 2.16 7.47
N ILE A 26 2.80 2.03 8.64
CA ILE A 26 3.26 0.73 9.15
C ILE A 26 2.04 -0.01 9.70
N THR A 27 1.61 -1.04 8.97
CA THR A 27 0.46 -1.87 9.35
C THR A 27 0.85 -2.99 10.30
N ASP A 28 2.09 -3.47 10.23
CA ASP A 28 2.58 -4.54 11.10
C ASP A 28 3.97 -4.25 11.65
N LYS A 29 4.00 -3.70 12.87
CA LYS A 29 5.24 -3.42 13.61
C LYS A 29 5.94 -4.65 14.16
N LYS A 30 5.25 -5.79 14.25
CA LYS A 30 5.82 -7.03 14.81
C LYS A 30 6.69 -7.77 13.81
N SER A 31 6.59 -7.43 12.52
CA SER A 31 7.41 -8.05 11.49
C SER A 31 8.90 -7.71 11.69
N PRO A 32 9.81 -8.69 11.54
CA PRO A 32 11.25 -8.42 11.54
C PRO A 32 11.71 -7.39 10.52
N LEU A 33 10.94 -7.21 9.44
CA LEU A 33 11.19 -6.18 8.44
C LEU A 33 11.12 -4.76 9.02
N MET A 34 10.36 -4.56 10.10
CA MET A 34 10.19 -3.28 10.80
C MET A 34 11.13 -3.10 12.01
N TYR A 35 12.09 -3.99 12.25
CA TYR A 35 13.04 -3.81 13.34
C TYR A 35 13.88 -2.54 13.15
N GLY A 36 14.06 -1.79 14.24
CA GLY A 36 14.71 -0.47 14.24
C GLY A 36 13.81 0.70 13.88
N TYR A 37 12.55 0.48 13.50
CA TYR A 37 11.58 1.56 13.26
C TYR A 37 10.70 1.80 14.50
N ALA A 38 10.90 2.94 15.15
CA ALA A 38 10.07 3.35 16.30
C ALA A 38 8.72 3.95 15.89
N GLY A 39 8.67 4.60 14.72
CA GLY A 39 7.51 5.32 14.22
C GLY A 39 6.32 4.43 13.83
N THR A 40 5.18 5.06 13.56
CA THR A 40 3.99 4.45 12.93
C THR A 40 3.93 4.72 11.43
N GLN A 41 4.80 5.60 10.94
CA GLN A 41 4.84 6.07 9.56
C GLN A 41 6.29 6.12 9.07
N LEU A 42 6.46 6.01 7.76
CA LEU A 42 7.75 6.10 7.09
C LEU A 42 7.60 6.94 5.82
N PRO A 43 8.42 7.98 5.60
CA PRO A 43 8.46 8.65 4.30
C PRO A 43 9.13 7.71 3.29
N VAL A 44 8.42 7.41 2.21
CA VAL A 44 8.89 6.51 1.15
C VAL A 44 8.90 7.21 -0.19
N TYR A 45 9.92 6.94 -0.99
CA TYR A 45 9.90 7.36 -2.37
C TYR A 45 9.11 6.40 -3.25
N PHE A 46 8.26 6.97 -4.10
CA PHE A 46 7.48 6.22 -5.08
C PHE A 46 7.49 6.93 -6.44
N SER A 47 7.52 6.13 -7.51
CA SER A 47 7.52 6.65 -8.88
C SER A 47 6.70 5.73 -9.78
N THR A 48 5.42 6.08 -9.94
CA THR A 48 4.43 5.48 -10.87
C THR A 48 4.07 4.02 -10.62
N ALA A 49 5.05 3.12 -10.48
CA ALA A 49 4.87 1.68 -10.43
C ALA A 49 6.04 1.01 -9.67
N PRO A 50 5.88 -0.22 -9.17
CA PRO A 50 4.68 -1.07 -9.23
C PRO A 50 3.68 -0.77 -8.10
N VAL A 51 2.39 -1.04 -8.33
CA VAL A 51 1.34 -0.95 -7.31
C VAL A 51 0.93 -2.35 -6.87
N LEU A 52 1.01 -2.64 -5.57
CA LEU A 52 0.68 -3.95 -5.02
C LEU A 52 -0.70 -3.94 -4.38
N ASN A 53 -1.56 -4.86 -4.80
CA ASN A 53 -2.85 -5.10 -4.19
C ASN A 53 -2.87 -6.49 -3.54
N VAL A 54 -3.36 -6.57 -2.30
CA VAL A 54 -3.26 -7.77 -1.45
C VAL A 54 -4.65 -8.17 -0.97
N GLY A 55 -5.06 -9.38 -1.32
CA GLY A 55 -6.42 -9.90 -1.10
C GLY A 55 -7.36 -9.62 -2.27
N GLY A 56 -8.37 -10.50 -2.45
CA GLY A 56 -9.34 -10.44 -3.55
C GLY A 56 -10.35 -9.28 -3.47
N GLY A 57 -10.11 -8.29 -2.62
CA GLY A 57 -10.88 -7.06 -2.56
C GLY A 57 -10.36 -6.09 -3.61
N GLY A 58 -10.68 -6.32 -4.87
CA GLY A 58 -10.62 -5.26 -5.86
C GLY A 58 -11.55 -4.16 -5.39
N PHE A 59 -11.01 -3.00 -5.01
CA PHE A 59 -11.83 -1.80 -4.90
C PHE A 59 -12.54 -1.65 -6.25
N GLY A 60 -13.87 -1.75 -6.20
CA GLY A 60 -14.74 -1.74 -7.36
C GLY A 60 -14.38 -0.60 -8.30
N GLY A 61 -14.42 -0.90 -9.60
CA GLY A 61 -13.89 -0.10 -10.69
C GLY A 61 -13.95 1.41 -10.43
N PHE A 62 -12.81 2.07 -10.65
CA PHE A 62 -12.70 3.51 -10.69
C PHE A 62 -13.58 4.02 -11.85
N GLY A 63 -14.85 4.26 -11.53
CA GLY A 63 -15.82 4.87 -12.42
C GLY A 63 -15.38 6.30 -12.71
N GLY A 64 -14.94 6.53 -13.95
CA GLY A 64 -14.96 7.78 -14.70
C GLY A 64 -15.17 9.08 -13.93
N GLY A 65 -14.31 9.38 -12.97
CA GLY A 65 -14.11 10.75 -12.51
C GLY A 65 -13.23 11.43 -13.54
N ARG A 66 -13.56 12.65 -13.95
CA ARG A 66 -12.67 13.50 -14.76
C ARG A 66 -11.32 13.61 -14.02
N GLY A 67 -10.38 12.73 -14.38
CA GLY A 67 -9.06 12.72 -13.81
C GLY A 67 -8.43 14.07 -14.08
N SER A 68 -7.82 14.67 -13.05
CA SER A 68 -6.94 15.80 -13.28
C SER A 68 -5.86 15.34 -14.26
N SER A 69 -5.84 15.93 -15.45
CA SER A 69 -4.78 15.63 -16.40
C SER A 69 -3.49 16.24 -15.87
N ALA A 70 -2.40 15.48 -15.94
CA ALA A 70 -1.04 16.03 -15.77
C ALA A 70 -0.64 16.90 -16.99
N SER A 71 -1.59 17.65 -17.54
CA SER A 71 -1.43 18.56 -18.66
C SER A 71 -1.02 19.95 -18.16
N GLN A 72 -0.70 20.84 -19.10
CA GLN A 72 -0.34 22.22 -18.80
C GLN A 72 -1.42 22.90 -17.96
N ASN A 73 -1.08 23.23 -16.71
CA ASN A 73 -1.94 24.00 -15.83
C ASN A 73 -1.87 25.48 -16.23
N VAL A 74 -2.96 25.99 -16.80
CA VAL A 74 -3.10 27.39 -17.22
C VAL A 74 -3.54 28.33 -16.08
N THR A 75 -3.85 27.78 -14.91
CA THR A 75 -4.22 28.53 -13.69
C THR A 75 -3.42 28.00 -12.48
N PRO A 76 -2.11 28.30 -12.41
CA PRO A 76 -1.21 27.72 -11.41
C PRO A 76 -1.61 28.03 -9.97
N MET A 77 -2.26 29.18 -9.72
CA MET A 77 -2.65 29.61 -8.37
C MET A 77 -4.05 29.15 -7.95
N ALA A 78 -4.83 28.52 -8.83
CA ALA A 78 -6.17 28.07 -8.49
C ALA A 78 -6.12 27.02 -7.36
N PRO A 79 -6.89 27.16 -6.28
CA PRO A 79 -6.85 26.23 -5.14
C PRO A 79 -7.08 24.76 -5.52
N ALA A 80 -7.89 24.50 -6.55
CA ALA A 80 -8.17 23.15 -7.05
C ALA A 80 -6.95 22.48 -7.71
N ASN A 81 -5.97 23.26 -8.17
CA ASN A 81 -4.79 22.77 -8.87
C ASN A 81 -3.55 22.69 -7.96
N GLN A 82 -3.67 23.15 -6.72
CA GLN A 82 -2.58 23.08 -5.76
C GLN A 82 -2.45 21.65 -5.21
N PRO A 83 -1.25 21.05 -5.23
CA PRO A 83 -1.04 19.75 -4.61
C PRO A 83 -1.36 19.83 -3.11
N LYS A 84 -2.25 18.97 -2.64
CA LYS A 84 -2.53 18.84 -1.21
C LYS A 84 -1.35 18.12 -0.55
N LEU A 85 -0.51 18.89 0.12
CA LEU A 85 0.59 18.37 0.91
C LEU A 85 0.08 17.99 2.30
N SER A 86 0.49 16.83 2.77
CA SER A 86 0.32 16.39 4.15
C SER A 86 1.60 16.75 4.92
N PRO A 87 1.53 17.69 5.89
CA PRO A 87 2.70 18.02 6.69
C PRO A 87 3.23 16.78 7.41
N TRP A 88 4.54 16.59 7.40
CA TRP A 88 5.17 15.52 8.15
C TRP A 88 5.09 15.81 9.65
N ASP A 89 4.48 14.90 10.39
CA ASP A 89 4.48 14.90 11.85
C ASP A 89 4.93 13.50 12.30
N ALA A 90 6.14 13.44 12.87
CA ALA A 90 6.75 12.21 13.35
C ALA A 90 5.96 11.53 14.49
N SER A 91 5.12 12.29 15.20
CA SER A 91 4.27 11.81 16.28
C SER A 91 2.85 11.45 15.85
N SER A 92 2.48 11.76 14.60
CA SER A 92 1.13 11.52 14.11
C SER A 92 0.82 10.02 14.08
N THR A 93 -0.17 9.60 14.87
CA THR A 93 -0.67 8.24 14.82
C THR A 93 -1.57 8.12 13.59
N PRO A 94 -1.47 7.04 12.78
CA PRO A 94 -2.47 6.73 11.77
C PRO A 94 -3.87 6.98 12.33
N PRO A 95 -4.81 7.59 11.58
CA PRO A 95 -6.20 7.23 11.84
C PRO A 95 -6.23 5.71 11.78
N THR A 96 -6.75 5.06 12.81
CA THR A 96 -6.95 3.62 12.83
C THR A 96 -7.67 3.29 11.53
N ALA A 97 -6.93 2.81 10.53
CA ALA A 97 -7.51 2.07 9.45
C ALA A 97 -8.27 1.00 10.23
N ALA A 98 -9.59 1.03 10.15
CA ALA A 98 -10.39 -0.07 10.59
C ALA A 98 -9.79 -1.25 9.83
N ALA A 99 -8.90 -1.98 10.52
CA ALA A 99 -8.68 -3.37 10.25
C ALA A 99 -10.10 -3.86 10.06
N GLY A 100 -10.41 -4.30 8.85
CA GLY A 100 -11.70 -4.92 8.59
C GLY A 100 -11.82 -6.02 9.62
N ALA A 101 -12.48 -5.69 10.74
CA ALA A 101 -13.21 -6.63 11.52
C ALA A 101 -14.12 -7.21 10.47
N ALA A 102 -13.74 -8.40 9.98
CA ALA A 102 -14.71 -9.36 9.54
C ALA A 102 -15.70 -9.41 10.70
N ALA A 103 -16.75 -8.62 10.58
CA ALA A 103 -17.83 -8.59 11.53
C ALA A 103 -18.29 -10.05 11.58
N ALA A 104 -18.07 -10.68 12.73
CA ALA A 104 -18.76 -11.89 13.09
C ALA A 104 -20.24 -11.48 13.24
N ALA A 105 -20.94 -11.41 12.10
CA ALA A 105 -22.38 -11.32 12.06
C ALA A 105 -22.91 -12.68 12.54
N PRO A 106 -23.77 -12.73 13.57
CA PRO A 106 -24.36 -13.98 14.04
C PRO A 106 -25.27 -14.55 12.95
N GLY A 107 -25.28 -15.88 12.86
CA GLY A 107 -25.84 -16.65 11.75
C GLY A 107 -27.28 -16.30 11.36
N GLY A 108 -27.48 -16.13 10.05
CA GLY A 108 -28.78 -16.11 9.39
C GLY A 108 -28.79 -17.17 8.29
N ARG A 109 -29.51 -18.26 8.51
CA ARG A 109 -29.75 -19.35 7.58
C ARG A 109 -30.89 -18.92 6.64
N GLY A 110 -30.66 -18.83 5.32
CA GLY A 110 -31.80 -18.65 4.41
C GLY A 110 -31.48 -18.19 2.99
N ALA A 111 -31.89 -19.05 2.04
CA ALA A 111 -32.33 -18.77 0.68
C ALA A 111 -31.29 -18.37 -0.39
N GLY A 112 -31.09 -19.29 -1.33
CA GLY A 112 -30.24 -19.13 -2.50
C GLY A 112 -30.81 -18.22 -3.58
N GLY A 113 -29.89 -17.64 -4.36
CA GLY A 113 -30.11 -16.98 -5.63
C GLY A 113 -28.83 -17.10 -6.48
N PRO A 114 -28.91 -17.44 -7.78
CA PRO A 114 -27.74 -17.76 -8.58
C PRO A 114 -27.11 -16.48 -9.14
N GLY A 115 -25.83 -16.23 -8.85
CA GLY A 115 -25.09 -15.12 -9.48
C GLY A 115 -23.90 -14.53 -8.72
N GLY A 116 -23.59 -15.01 -7.51
CA GLY A 116 -22.42 -14.52 -6.77
C GLY A 116 -21.13 -15.20 -7.23
N PHE A 117 -20.29 -14.50 -8.00
CA PHE A 117 -18.86 -14.84 -8.10
C PHE A 117 -18.19 -14.60 -6.75
N GLY A 118 -18.44 -15.51 -5.80
CA GLY A 118 -17.67 -15.66 -4.58
C GLY A 118 -16.28 -16.13 -4.96
N GLY A 119 -15.38 -15.20 -5.23
CA GLY A 119 -13.95 -15.47 -5.29
C GLY A 119 -13.53 -15.99 -3.92
N GLY A 120 -13.46 -17.32 -3.78
CA GLY A 120 -12.94 -17.96 -2.59
C GLY A 120 -11.59 -17.35 -2.25
N ALA A 121 -11.43 -16.88 -1.01
CA ALA A 121 -10.13 -16.47 -0.51
C ALA A 121 -9.14 -17.62 -0.80
N PRO A 122 -7.97 -17.33 -1.41
CA PRO A 122 -7.05 -18.38 -1.81
C PRO A 122 -6.73 -19.26 -0.59
N ALA A 123 -6.93 -20.57 -0.73
CA ALA A 123 -6.70 -21.58 0.29
C ALA A 123 -5.19 -21.86 0.47
N GLY A 124 -4.44 -20.79 0.72
CA GLY A 124 -3.00 -20.80 0.96
C GLY A 124 -2.63 -19.79 2.04
N PRO A 125 -1.39 -19.85 2.54
CA PRO A 125 -0.96 -18.96 3.60
C PRO A 125 -1.03 -17.51 3.10
N ARG A 126 -1.67 -16.65 3.90
CA ARG A 126 -2.05 -15.29 3.47
C ARG A 126 -0.82 -14.37 3.45
N PRO A 127 -0.69 -13.51 2.43
CA PRO A 127 0.32 -12.46 2.42
C PRO A 127 0.10 -11.49 3.60
N ARG A 128 1.20 -11.15 4.28
CA ARG A 128 1.30 -10.20 5.38
C ARG A 128 1.62 -8.82 4.81
N VAL A 129 0.73 -7.85 4.99
CA VAL A 129 0.98 -6.45 4.61
C VAL A 129 1.69 -5.74 5.75
N ILE A 130 2.88 -5.22 5.49
CA ILE A 130 3.76 -4.64 6.52
C ILE A 130 3.75 -3.11 6.43
N LEU A 131 3.74 -2.59 5.20
CA LEU A 131 3.65 -1.17 4.90
C LEU A 131 2.55 -0.97 3.85
N SER A 132 1.72 0.06 4.02
CA SER A 132 0.65 0.41 3.08
C SER A 132 0.57 1.93 2.86
N PHE A 133 -0.05 2.34 1.76
CA PHE A 133 -0.43 3.74 1.55
C PHE A 133 -1.61 4.11 2.47
N PRO A 134 -1.71 5.36 2.94
CA PRO A 134 -2.89 5.88 3.62
C PRO A 134 -4.18 5.64 2.81
N THR A 135 -5.29 5.44 3.51
CA THR A 135 -6.61 5.31 2.88
C THR A 135 -7.12 6.65 2.34
N ASN A 136 -6.73 7.77 2.95
CA ASN A 136 -7.05 9.10 2.47
C ASN A 136 -5.96 9.59 1.49
N PRO A 137 -6.29 9.82 0.20
CA PRO A 137 -5.33 10.33 -0.78
C PRO A 137 -4.73 11.70 -0.43
N ASP A 138 -5.50 12.55 0.25
CA ASP A 138 -5.07 13.90 0.66
C ASP A 138 -3.98 13.86 1.74
N GLN A 139 -3.80 12.72 2.42
CA GLN A 139 -2.79 12.51 3.46
C GLN A 139 -1.56 11.75 2.97
N MET A 140 -1.48 11.50 1.66
CA MET A 140 -0.45 10.63 1.08
C MET A 140 0.79 11.40 0.65
N LEU A 141 0.63 12.60 0.08
CA LEU A 141 1.73 13.35 -0.50
C LEU A 141 2.47 14.12 0.60
N LEU A 142 3.73 13.79 0.84
CA LEU A 142 4.61 14.60 1.71
C LEU A 142 5.34 15.66 0.88
N SER A 143 5.80 15.28 -0.32
CA SER A 143 6.48 16.18 -1.25
C SER A 143 6.44 15.64 -2.68
N GLY A 144 6.38 16.54 -3.67
CA GLY A 144 6.40 16.21 -5.10
C GLY A 144 5.03 16.41 -5.78
N SER A 145 4.66 15.46 -6.64
CA SER A 145 3.44 15.51 -7.45
C SER A 145 2.68 14.20 -7.37
N LEU A 146 1.41 14.30 -6.95
CA LEU A 146 0.46 13.20 -6.91
C LEU A 146 -0.83 13.65 -7.59
N VAL A 147 -1.22 12.91 -8.62
CA VAL A 147 -2.47 13.08 -9.35
C VAL A 147 -3.14 11.70 -9.41
N ASN A 148 -4.44 11.67 -9.15
CA ASN A 148 -5.23 10.43 -9.04
C ASN A 148 -4.73 9.47 -7.95
N GLY A 149 -4.35 10.02 -6.78
CA GLY A 149 -3.86 9.25 -5.62
C GLY A 149 -4.87 8.24 -5.04
N GLN A 150 -6.13 8.30 -5.44
CA GLN A 150 -7.14 7.27 -5.20
C GLN A 150 -6.67 5.89 -5.70
N ALA A 151 -5.89 5.87 -6.79
CA ALA A 151 -5.30 4.65 -7.33
C ALA A 151 -4.13 4.09 -6.46
N LEU A 152 -3.76 4.77 -5.37
CA LEU A 152 -2.80 4.26 -4.38
C LEU A 152 -3.43 4.04 -3.01
N SER A 153 -4.65 4.53 -2.77
CA SER A 153 -5.32 4.43 -1.47
C SER A 153 -5.37 3.00 -0.95
N GLY A 154 -4.85 2.77 0.27
CA GLY A 154 -4.87 1.48 0.96
C GLY A 154 -4.06 0.35 0.32
N ARG A 155 -3.32 0.62 -0.77
CA ARG A 155 -2.49 -0.38 -1.45
C ARG A 155 -1.23 -0.68 -0.65
N ALA A 156 -0.69 -1.87 -0.85
CA ALA A 156 0.49 -2.30 -0.12
C ALA A 156 1.77 -1.69 -0.72
N GLN A 157 2.67 -1.28 0.16
CA GLN A 157 4.01 -0.81 -0.17
C GLN A 157 5.08 -1.88 0.08
N LEU A 158 4.88 -2.70 1.11
CA LEU A 158 5.75 -3.81 1.47
C LEU A 158 4.89 -4.99 1.92
N VAL A 159 5.12 -6.14 1.28
CA VAL A 159 4.37 -7.37 1.52
C VAL A 159 5.36 -8.51 1.73
N ASP A 160 5.09 -9.33 2.74
CA ASP A 160 5.70 -10.64 2.91
C ASP A 160 4.67 -11.72 2.53
N ALA A 161 4.98 -12.55 1.54
CA ALA A 161 4.13 -13.62 1.08
C ALA A 161 4.83 -14.98 1.27
N PRO A 162 4.29 -15.89 2.13
CA PRO A 162 4.84 -17.22 2.30
C PRO A 162 4.62 -18.08 1.05
N VAL A 163 5.68 -18.73 0.57
CA VAL A 163 5.68 -19.62 -0.59
C VAL A 163 6.42 -20.91 -0.26
N GLY A 164 5.67 -22.00 -0.11
CA GLY A 164 6.23 -23.29 0.30
C GLY A 164 6.82 -23.21 1.71
N LYS A 165 8.13 -23.43 1.82
CA LYS A 165 8.90 -23.34 3.08
C LYS A 165 9.64 -22.00 3.24
N GLY A 166 9.47 -21.07 2.30
CA GLY A 166 10.19 -19.80 2.27
C GLY A 166 9.25 -18.62 2.12
N HIS A 167 9.85 -17.46 1.91
CA HIS A 167 9.17 -16.18 1.85
C HIS A 167 9.55 -15.41 0.59
N VAL A 168 8.58 -14.70 0.03
CA VAL A 168 8.80 -13.71 -1.02
C VAL A 168 8.44 -12.34 -0.45
N VAL A 169 9.44 -11.49 -0.33
CA VAL A 169 9.26 -10.10 0.11
C VAL A 169 9.15 -9.21 -1.12
N LEU A 170 7.99 -8.56 -1.30
CA LEU A 170 7.71 -7.67 -2.41
C LEU A 170 7.75 -6.21 -1.95
N PHE A 171 8.53 -5.41 -2.67
CA PHE A 171 8.63 -3.97 -2.46
C PHE A 171 7.95 -3.23 -3.63
N ALA A 172 6.90 -2.46 -3.33
CA ALA A 172 6.34 -1.48 -4.25
C ALA A 172 7.23 -0.22 -4.34
N ILE A 173 7.97 0.03 -3.25
CA ILE A 173 8.92 1.12 -3.11
C ILE A 173 10.30 0.67 -3.60
N ARG A 174 11.20 1.62 -3.81
CA ARG A 174 12.58 1.35 -4.25
C ARG A 174 13.53 1.54 -3.06
N PRO A 175 13.77 0.50 -2.24
CA PRO A 175 14.66 0.62 -1.07
C PRO A 175 16.11 0.90 -1.48
N PHE A 176 16.53 0.40 -2.65
CA PHE A 176 17.86 0.62 -3.21
C PHE A 176 17.75 1.48 -4.47
N TRP A 177 17.90 2.79 -4.30
CA TRP A 177 18.03 3.73 -5.41
C TRP A 177 18.97 4.87 -5.01
N ARG A 178 19.74 5.39 -5.98
CA ARG A 178 20.77 6.39 -5.74
C ARG A 178 20.19 7.59 -4.97
N TRP A 179 20.73 7.91 -3.78
CA TRP A 179 20.29 9.03 -2.93
C TRP A 179 18.84 8.94 -2.40
N GLN A 180 18.32 7.73 -2.16
CA GLN A 180 17.02 7.53 -1.48
C GLN A 180 16.97 8.06 -0.05
N THR A 181 15.74 8.16 0.48
CA THR A 181 15.49 8.40 1.91
C THR A 181 16.26 7.39 2.75
N GLN A 182 17.18 7.86 3.60
CA GLN A 182 18.02 7.00 4.46
C GLN A 182 17.19 5.98 5.26
N GLY A 183 15.97 6.37 5.63
CA GLY A 183 15.03 5.52 6.35
C GLY A 183 14.54 4.28 5.61
N THR A 184 14.63 4.14 4.29
CA THR A 184 14.11 2.95 3.57
C THR A 184 15.15 1.85 3.33
N TYR A 185 16.44 2.13 3.49
CA TYR A 185 17.49 1.13 3.25
C TYR A 185 17.43 -0.03 4.23
N SER A 186 17.16 0.25 5.50
CA SER A 186 17.12 -0.77 6.55
C SER A 186 16.02 -1.80 6.30
N LEU A 187 14.96 -1.48 5.55
CA LEU A 187 13.94 -2.46 5.14
C LEU A 187 14.55 -3.62 4.34
N GLY A 188 15.42 -3.31 3.39
CA GLY A 188 16.09 -4.32 2.57
C GLY A 188 17.10 -5.13 3.37
N PHE A 189 17.87 -4.47 4.26
CA PHE A 189 18.80 -5.17 5.14
C PHE A 189 18.10 -6.05 6.16
N ASN A 190 16.99 -5.59 6.76
CA ASN A 190 16.19 -6.38 7.69
C ASN A 190 15.64 -7.65 7.01
N ALA A 191 15.27 -7.58 5.73
CA ALA A 191 14.86 -8.75 4.96
C ALA A 191 15.98 -9.79 4.81
N ILE A 192 17.21 -9.32 4.60
CA ILE A 192 18.39 -10.19 4.45
C ILE A 192 18.82 -10.75 5.81
N LEU A 193 18.87 -9.91 6.85
CA LEU A 193 19.35 -10.30 8.18
C LEU A 193 18.39 -11.28 8.88
N ASN A 194 17.08 -11.11 8.68
CA ASN A 194 16.04 -11.94 9.31
C ASN A 194 15.40 -12.93 8.31
N TRP A 195 16.13 -13.32 7.25
CA TRP A 195 15.59 -14.13 6.14
C TRP A 195 14.96 -15.47 6.60
N ASN A 196 15.44 -16.00 7.71
CA ASN A 196 15.00 -17.27 8.31
C ASN A 196 13.82 -17.12 9.28
N ASP A 197 13.53 -15.91 9.76
CA ASP A 197 12.58 -15.66 10.85
C ASP A 197 11.46 -14.67 10.46
N LEU A 198 11.18 -14.48 9.16
CA LEU A 198 10.18 -13.51 8.67
C LEU A 198 8.73 -13.76 9.18
N ASP A 199 8.44 -15.00 9.60
CA ASP A 199 7.19 -15.37 10.28
C ASP A 199 7.10 -14.92 11.73
N ALA A 200 8.17 -14.40 12.32
CA ALA A 200 8.16 -13.95 13.71
C ALA A 200 7.07 -12.88 13.96
N GLY A 201 6.39 -13.02 15.10
CA GLY A 201 5.32 -12.14 15.54
C GLY A 201 3.97 -12.32 14.84
N LYS A 202 3.78 -13.39 14.04
CA LYS A 202 2.46 -13.86 13.59
C LYS A 202 1.69 -14.57 14.71
#